data_AF-A0A5C3NXL2-F1
#
_entry.id   AF-A0A5C3NXL2-F1
#
_cell.length_a   1.000
_cell.length_b   1.000
_cell.length_c   1.000
_cell.angle_alpha   90.00
_cell.angle_beta   90.00
_cell.angle_gamma   90.00
#
_symmetry.space_group_name_H-M   'P 1'
#
loop_
_entity.id
_entity.type
_entity.pdbx_description
1 polymer ?
#
loop_
_entity_poly.entity_id
_entity_poly.type
_entity_poly.pdbx_seq_one_letter_code
_entity_poly.pdbx_strand_id
1 'polypeptide(L)'
;MCSVMQDINELPPELLSLIFWHRRGQCSQRDFDWLTVTWVCRRWRRVALAYPALWRTIYDGMGRSDKSWIPTFLDRALGAPLVVAIVFSKDAQYTVQALAPHAHMLRVFRLHTTRRAVLLSSYNLIKTTFPFLEELALACHPHQDDPDSDVPPPASYDLPRQNAPRLVDLDLCGLHFPWDSTVYSLLRSFRLSCPATRIPIHRLLLILQACPSLESLSMMERPWTSMR
;
A
#
# COMPACT_ATOMS: atom_id res chain seq x y z
N MET A 1 33.81 -12.16 38.21
CA MET A 1 32.44 -12.04 37.67
C MET A 1 32.55 -12.05 36.14
N CYS A 2 32.48 -13.23 35.52
CA CYS A 2 32.61 -13.33 34.06
C CYS A 2 31.28 -12.94 33.41
N SER A 3 31.28 -11.81 32.70
CA SER A 3 30.26 -11.50 31.70
C SER A 3 30.37 -12.55 30.60
N VAL A 4 29.51 -13.57 30.62
CA VAL A 4 29.38 -14.50 29.49
C VAL A 4 28.76 -13.69 28.35
N MET A 5 29.61 -13.23 27.42
CA MET A 5 29.13 -12.75 26.13
C MET A 5 28.58 -13.98 25.40
N GLN A 6 27.28 -14.19 25.53
CA GLN A 6 26.57 -15.24 24.82
C GLN A 6 26.84 -15.05 23.33
N ASP A 7 27.37 -16.08 22.66
CA ASP A 7 27.66 -16.00 21.24
C ASP A 7 26.34 -15.68 20.52
N ILE A 8 26.37 -14.77 19.55
CA ILE A 8 25.19 -14.42 18.75
C ILE A 8 24.60 -15.67 18.05
N ASN A 9 25.43 -16.70 17.87
CA ASN A 9 25.04 -18.01 17.36
C ASN A 9 24.28 -18.89 18.36
N GLU A 10 24.15 -18.49 19.62
CA GLU A 10 23.36 -19.18 20.67
C GLU A 10 22.01 -18.52 20.95
N LEU A 11 21.77 -17.30 20.44
CA LEU A 11 20.48 -16.60 20.61
C LEU A 11 19.33 -17.44 20.07
N PRO A 12 18.20 -17.60 20.77
CA PRO A 12 17.00 -18.24 20.25
C PRO A 12 16.52 -17.63 18.91
N PRO A 13 15.89 -18.43 18.02
CA PRO A 13 15.42 -17.96 16.72
C PRO A 13 14.41 -16.81 16.82
N GLU A 14 13.65 -16.71 17.91
CA GLU A 14 12.71 -15.63 18.19
C GLU A 14 13.44 -14.30 18.38
N LEU A 15 14.54 -14.30 19.14
CA LEU A 15 15.34 -13.09 19.36
C LEU A 15 16.05 -12.66 18.08
N LEU A 16 16.58 -13.61 17.31
CA LEU A 16 17.15 -13.31 15.98
C LEU A 16 16.09 -12.71 15.05
N SER A 17 14.87 -13.24 15.06
CA SER A 17 13.75 -12.70 14.26
C SER A 17 13.41 -11.25 14.64
N LEU A 18 13.40 -10.95 15.94
CA LEU A 18 13.22 -9.58 16.44
C LEU A 18 14.37 -8.65 16.00
N ILE A 19 15.61 -9.10 16.12
CA ILE A 19 16.78 -8.33 15.66
C ILE A 19 16.67 -8.03 14.16
N PHE A 20 16.31 -9.03 13.35
CA PHE A 20 16.13 -8.84 11.90
C PHE A 20 14.99 -7.88 11.58
N TRP A 21 13.89 -7.94 12.34
CA TRP A 21 12.78 -7.01 12.21
C TRP A 21 13.21 -5.57 12.50
N HIS A 22 13.92 -5.35 13.59
CA HIS A 22 14.47 -4.04 13.94
C HIS A 22 15.46 -3.55 12.87
N ARG A 23 16.36 -4.42 12.39
CA ARG A 23 17.30 -4.09 11.32
C ARG A 23 16.55 -3.66 10.05
N ARG A 24 15.50 -4.40 9.67
CA ARG A 24 14.64 -4.05 8.55
C ARG A 24 14.00 -2.67 8.71
N GLY A 25 13.51 -2.35 9.92
CA GLY A 25 12.92 -1.04 10.21
C GLY A 25 13.89 0.13 10.10
N GLN A 26 15.19 -0.11 10.25
CA GLN A 26 16.24 0.91 10.08
C GLN A 26 16.70 1.06 8.62
N CYS A 27 16.41 0.09 7.75
CA CYS A 27 16.73 0.18 6.33
C CYS A 27 15.65 0.98 5.60
N SER A 28 16.06 1.73 4.58
CA SER A 28 15.11 2.30 3.62
C SER A 28 14.29 1.18 2.99
N GLN A 29 12.96 1.34 2.90
CA GLN A 29 12.09 0.32 2.30
C GLN A 29 12.41 0.07 0.81
N ARG A 30 13.13 1.01 0.17
CA ARG A 30 13.62 0.89 -1.21
C ARG A 30 14.77 -0.10 -1.33
N ASP A 31 15.45 -0.34 -0.22
CA ASP A 31 16.73 -1.03 -0.17
C ASP A 31 16.55 -2.41 0.46
N PHE A 32 17.00 -3.42 -0.27
CA PHE A 32 17.05 -4.80 0.20
C PHE A 32 18.26 -5.04 1.12
N ASP A 33 18.84 -3.99 1.70
CA ASP A 33 20.00 -4.07 2.59
C ASP A 33 19.72 -4.95 3.81
N TRP A 34 18.47 -5.00 4.27
CA TRP A 34 18.09 -5.88 5.35
C TRP A 34 18.23 -7.37 4.96
N LEU A 35 18.19 -7.72 3.67
CA LEU A 35 18.42 -9.09 3.20
C LEU A 35 19.84 -9.57 3.51
N THR A 36 20.80 -8.68 3.82
CA THR A 36 22.16 -9.05 4.23
C THR A 36 22.17 -10.05 5.39
N VAL A 37 21.16 -10.01 6.28
CA VAL A 37 21.01 -11.00 7.37
C VAL A 37 20.86 -12.43 6.84
N THR A 38 20.36 -12.61 5.61
CA THR A 38 20.22 -13.91 4.95
C THR A 38 21.52 -14.45 4.36
N TRP A 39 22.61 -13.68 4.42
CA TRP A 39 23.93 -14.01 3.87
C TRP A 39 25.01 -14.19 4.94
N VAL A 40 24.72 -13.88 6.21
CA VAL A 40 25.68 -13.97 7.32
C VAL A 40 26.09 -15.43 7.58
N CYS A 41 25.14 -16.30 7.87
CA CYS A 41 25.38 -17.74 8.07
C CYS A 41 24.12 -18.56 7.75
N ARG A 42 24.27 -19.89 7.67
CA ARG A 42 23.16 -20.82 7.35
C ARG A 42 21.99 -20.69 8.34
N ARG A 43 22.29 -20.48 9.63
CA ARG A 43 21.29 -20.34 10.70
C ARG A 43 20.46 -19.07 10.52
N TRP A 44 21.11 -17.92 10.32
CA TRP A 44 20.43 -16.65 10.12
C TRP A 44 19.57 -16.66 8.86
N ARG A 45 20.09 -17.23 7.77
CA ARG A 45 19.31 -17.46 6.55
C ARG A 45 18.04 -18.25 6.84
N ARG A 46 18.14 -19.39 7.52
CA ARG A 46 16.97 -20.23 7.85
C ARG A 46 15.94 -19.46 8.67
N VAL A 47 16.37 -18.75 9.71
CA VAL A 47 15.49 -17.98 10.60
C VAL A 47 14.82 -16.83 9.84
N ALA A 48 15.58 -16.03 9.09
CA ALA A 48 15.04 -14.89 8.35
C ALA A 48 14.08 -15.31 7.23
N LEU A 49 14.37 -16.39 6.51
CA LEU A 49 13.48 -16.92 5.48
C LEU A 49 12.18 -17.50 6.07
N ALA A 50 12.23 -18.06 7.28
CA ALA A 50 11.08 -18.65 7.96
C ALA A 50 10.22 -17.63 8.73
N TYR A 51 10.61 -16.35 8.79
CA TYR A 51 9.92 -15.33 9.58
C TYR A 51 9.07 -14.40 8.68
N PRO A 52 7.74 -14.62 8.57
CA PRO A 52 6.91 -13.99 7.54
C PRO A 52 6.80 -12.47 7.64
N ALA A 53 6.94 -11.93 8.86
CA ALA A 53 6.90 -10.49 9.09
C ALA A 53 7.97 -9.75 8.28
N LEU A 54 9.12 -10.38 7.99
CA LEU A 54 10.17 -9.80 7.14
C LEU A 54 9.82 -9.74 5.65
N TRP A 55 8.76 -10.40 5.20
CA TRP A 55 8.42 -10.52 3.78
C TRP A 55 7.10 -9.82 3.43
N ARG A 56 6.26 -9.51 4.42
CA ARG A 56 4.94 -8.89 4.22
C ARG A 56 4.94 -7.45 3.68
N THR A 57 6.09 -6.78 3.59
CA THR A 57 6.17 -5.39 3.11
C THR A 57 6.79 -5.35 1.73
N ILE A 58 6.01 -4.88 0.76
CA ILE A 58 6.37 -4.77 -0.65
C ILE A 58 6.40 -3.28 -0.99
N TYR A 59 7.60 -2.76 -1.24
CA TYR A 59 7.77 -1.41 -1.74
C TYR A 59 8.23 -1.48 -3.19
N ASP A 60 7.37 -1.04 -4.10
CA ASP A 60 7.63 -1.00 -5.52
C ASP A 60 7.77 0.46 -6.00
N GLY A 61 8.99 0.94 -6.18
CA GLY A 61 9.25 2.31 -6.62
C GLY A 61 10.17 2.43 -7.83
N MET A 62 10.55 3.68 -8.18
CA MET A 62 11.35 4.02 -9.37
C MET A 62 12.73 3.32 -9.49
N GLY A 63 13.24 2.67 -8.44
CA GLY A 63 14.62 2.20 -8.37
C GLY A 63 14.90 0.79 -8.94
N ARG A 64 13.89 -0.05 -9.19
CA ARG A 64 14.10 -1.45 -9.62
C ARG A 64 13.23 -1.76 -10.83
N SER A 65 13.84 -2.06 -11.98
CA SER A 65 13.10 -2.51 -13.17
C SER A 65 12.70 -3.99 -13.07
N ASP A 66 13.56 -4.84 -12.54
CA ASP A 66 13.22 -6.25 -12.31
C ASP A 66 12.25 -6.42 -11.12
N LYS A 67 11.12 -7.08 -11.37
CA LYS A 67 10.05 -7.39 -10.41
C LYS A 67 9.98 -8.86 -10.03
N SER A 68 10.93 -9.69 -10.47
CA SER A 68 11.01 -11.14 -10.19
C SER A 68 11.01 -11.50 -8.70
N TRP A 69 11.36 -10.55 -7.83
CA TRP A 69 11.37 -10.71 -6.37
C TRP A 69 9.97 -10.67 -5.74
N ILE A 70 8.97 -10.10 -6.40
CA ILE A 70 7.62 -9.92 -5.83
C ILE A 70 6.97 -11.27 -5.47
N PRO A 71 6.90 -12.27 -6.38
CA PRO A 71 6.37 -13.59 -6.04
C PRO A 71 7.08 -14.21 -4.82
N THR A 72 8.40 -14.05 -4.77
CA THR A 72 9.20 -14.57 -3.64
C THR A 72 8.83 -13.94 -2.29
N PHE A 73 8.51 -12.63 -2.27
CA PHE A 73 8.05 -11.96 -1.06
C PHE A 73 6.63 -12.40 -0.66
N LEU A 74 5.75 -12.56 -1.66
CA LEU A 74 4.37 -13.02 -1.45
C LEU A 74 4.35 -14.45 -0.87
N ASP A 75 5.14 -15.36 -1.44
CA ASP A 75 5.26 -16.75 -0.97
C ASP A 75 5.75 -16.81 0.48
N ARG A 76 6.74 -15.99 0.82
CA ARG A 76 7.33 -15.96 2.17
C ARG A 76 6.51 -15.19 3.20
N ALA A 77 5.58 -14.35 2.76
CA ALA A 77 4.67 -13.66 3.67
C ALA A 77 3.70 -14.64 4.36
N LEU A 78 3.52 -15.86 3.84
CA LEU A 78 2.78 -16.97 4.50
C LEU A 78 1.43 -16.54 5.11
N GLY A 79 0.62 -15.78 4.37
CA GLY A 79 -0.69 -15.34 4.86
C GLY A 79 -0.68 -14.07 5.72
N ALA A 80 0.51 -13.51 6.04
CA ALA A 80 0.61 -12.33 6.90
C ALA A 80 -0.01 -11.09 6.24
N PRO A 81 -0.65 -10.19 7.03
CA PRO A 81 -1.25 -8.98 6.49
C PRO A 81 -0.23 -8.10 5.77
N LEU A 82 -0.43 -7.88 4.47
CA LEU A 82 0.50 -7.24 3.56
C LEU A 82 0.47 -5.72 3.70
N VAL A 83 1.65 -5.12 3.61
CA VAL A 83 1.85 -3.67 3.50
C VAL A 83 2.48 -3.40 2.14
N VAL A 84 1.71 -2.81 1.24
CA VAL A 84 2.14 -2.60 -0.14
C VAL A 84 2.12 -1.12 -0.48
N ALA A 85 3.23 -0.63 -1.00
CA ALA A 85 3.34 0.72 -1.52
C ALA A 85 3.98 0.69 -2.92
N ILE A 86 3.21 1.08 -3.92
CA ILE A 86 3.63 1.21 -5.32
C ILE A 86 3.72 2.71 -5.61
N VAL A 87 4.92 3.23 -5.82
CA VAL A 87 5.19 4.67 -5.91
C VAL A 87 5.97 5.00 -7.16
N PHE A 88 5.26 5.48 -8.19
CA PHE A 88 5.78 5.88 -9.49
C PHE A 88 6.64 4.79 -10.16
N SER A 89 6.28 3.52 -9.96
CA SER A 89 6.95 2.38 -10.58
C SER A 89 6.62 2.31 -12.08
N LYS A 90 7.65 2.14 -12.93
CA LYS A 90 7.50 2.03 -14.39
C LYS A 90 6.66 0.81 -14.80
N ASP A 91 6.76 -0.27 -14.03
CA ASP A 91 6.08 -1.55 -14.26
C ASP A 91 5.05 -1.85 -13.17
N ALA A 92 4.44 -0.81 -12.60
CA ALA A 92 3.44 -0.92 -11.54
C ALA A 92 2.29 -1.88 -11.89
N GLN A 93 1.94 -1.99 -13.16
CA GLN A 93 0.91 -2.92 -13.65
C GLN A 93 1.24 -4.38 -13.33
N TYR A 94 2.51 -4.79 -13.47
CA TYR A 94 2.95 -6.14 -13.10
C TYR A 94 2.73 -6.38 -11.61
N THR A 95 3.15 -5.42 -10.77
CA THR A 95 2.98 -5.51 -9.31
C THR A 95 1.50 -5.61 -8.93
N VAL A 96 0.65 -4.79 -9.52
CA VAL A 96 -0.81 -4.83 -9.31
C VAL A 96 -1.39 -6.20 -9.70
N GLN A 97 -0.97 -6.76 -10.84
CA GLN A 97 -1.43 -8.08 -11.28
C GLN A 97 -0.95 -9.21 -10.35
N ALA A 98 0.31 -9.16 -9.91
CA ALA A 98 0.87 -10.13 -8.97
C ALA A 98 0.16 -10.10 -7.61
N LEU A 99 -0.39 -8.95 -7.20
CA LEU A 99 -1.14 -8.80 -5.95
C LEU A 99 -2.56 -9.34 -6.01
N ALA A 100 -3.15 -9.52 -7.20
CA ALA A 100 -4.57 -9.86 -7.33
C ALA A 100 -4.99 -11.14 -6.61
N PRO A 101 -4.23 -12.25 -6.66
CA PRO A 101 -4.54 -13.45 -5.89
C PRO A 101 -4.45 -13.25 -4.37
N HIS A 102 -3.72 -12.22 -3.94
CA HIS A 102 -3.35 -11.95 -2.55
C HIS A 102 -4.09 -10.74 -1.95
N ALA A 103 -5.07 -10.17 -2.68
CA ALA A 103 -5.76 -8.94 -2.29
C ALA A 103 -6.42 -9.04 -0.90
N HIS A 104 -6.95 -10.22 -0.55
CA HIS A 104 -7.56 -10.50 0.75
C HIS A 104 -6.60 -10.35 1.94
N MET A 105 -5.28 -10.37 1.71
CA MET A 105 -4.27 -10.20 2.74
C MET A 105 -3.85 -8.73 2.91
N LEU A 106 -4.28 -7.82 2.05
CA LEU A 106 -3.86 -6.42 2.11
C LEU A 106 -4.36 -5.76 3.39
N ARG A 107 -3.42 -5.20 4.15
CA ARG A 107 -3.68 -4.32 5.29
C ARG A 107 -3.48 -2.86 4.94
N VAL A 108 -2.42 -2.59 4.18
CA VAL A 108 -2.11 -1.25 3.68
C VAL A 108 -1.87 -1.38 2.19
N PHE A 109 -2.59 -0.61 1.39
CA PHE A 109 -2.39 -0.53 -0.05
C PHE A 109 -2.27 0.92 -0.49
N ARG A 110 -1.07 1.31 -0.94
CA ARG A 110 -0.79 2.62 -1.50
C ARG A 110 -0.37 2.48 -2.95
N LEU A 111 -1.08 3.15 -3.85
CA LEU A 111 -0.77 3.22 -5.27
C LEU A 111 -0.69 4.68 -5.68
N HIS A 112 0.53 5.16 -5.93
CA HIS A 112 0.81 6.46 -6.52
C HIS A 112 1.38 6.24 -7.91
N THR A 113 0.67 6.69 -8.93
CA THR A 113 1.04 6.51 -10.33
C THR A 113 0.88 7.81 -11.11
N THR A 114 1.60 7.93 -12.22
CA THR A 114 1.38 8.97 -13.23
C THR A 114 0.70 8.43 -14.49
N ARG A 115 0.42 7.12 -14.54
CA ARG A 115 -0.24 6.44 -15.67
C ARG A 115 -1.65 6.01 -15.28
N ARG A 116 -2.64 6.40 -16.08
CA ARG A 116 -4.04 5.99 -15.87
C ARG A 116 -4.26 4.48 -16.02
N ALA A 117 -3.58 3.81 -16.97
CA ALA A 117 -3.73 2.37 -17.14
C ALA A 117 -3.35 1.56 -15.88
N VAL A 118 -2.34 2.01 -15.13
CA VAL A 118 -1.94 1.37 -13.86
C VAL A 118 -3.06 1.50 -12.83
N LEU A 119 -3.65 2.69 -12.72
CA LEU A 119 -4.77 2.92 -11.82
C LEU A 119 -5.97 2.03 -12.21
N LEU A 120 -6.28 1.95 -13.51
CA LEU A 120 -7.31 1.08 -14.07
C LEU A 120 -7.04 -0.39 -13.77
N SER A 121 -5.79 -0.84 -13.86
CA SER A 121 -5.43 -2.22 -13.54
C SER A 121 -5.71 -2.57 -12.07
N SER A 122 -5.65 -1.59 -11.17
CA SER A 122 -5.98 -1.77 -9.75
C SER A 122 -7.48 -1.94 -9.49
N TYR A 123 -8.33 -1.63 -10.47
CA TYR A 123 -9.78 -1.77 -10.33
C TYR A 123 -10.21 -3.21 -10.04
N ASN A 124 -9.56 -4.19 -10.67
CA ASN A 124 -9.84 -5.60 -10.41
C ASN A 124 -9.45 -6.01 -8.99
N LEU A 125 -8.43 -5.37 -8.40
CA LEU A 125 -8.12 -5.57 -6.98
C LEU A 125 -9.28 -5.07 -6.13
N ILE A 126 -9.74 -3.85 -6.38
CA ILE A 126 -10.73 -3.14 -5.55
C ILE A 126 -12.11 -3.83 -5.56
N LYS A 127 -12.42 -4.63 -6.59
CA LYS A 127 -13.64 -5.46 -6.62
C LYS A 127 -13.64 -6.65 -5.66
N THR A 128 -12.49 -7.00 -5.09
CA THR A 128 -12.37 -8.14 -4.17
C THR A 128 -12.72 -7.76 -2.74
N THR A 129 -12.68 -8.74 -1.82
CA THR A 129 -12.86 -8.52 -0.38
C THR A 129 -11.50 -8.33 0.29
N PHE A 130 -11.44 -7.30 1.15
CA PHE A 130 -10.28 -6.87 1.91
C PHE A 130 -10.56 -6.93 3.44
N PRO A 131 -10.56 -8.13 4.03
CA PRO A 131 -10.92 -8.31 5.44
C PRO A 131 -9.97 -7.61 6.43
N PHE A 132 -8.74 -7.30 6.00
CA PHE A 132 -7.69 -6.70 6.85
C PHE A 132 -7.31 -5.26 6.47
N LEU A 133 -7.89 -4.68 5.42
CA LEU A 133 -7.46 -3.38 4.90
C LEU A 133 -7.82 -2.26 5.87
N GLU A 134 -6.79 -1.60 6.40
CA GLU A 134 -6.84 -0.48 7.33
C GLU A 134 -6.57 0.84 6.60
N GLU A 135 -5.70 0.82 5.59
CA GLU A 135 -5.31 2.00 4.83
C GLU A 135 -5.36 1.76 3.32
N LEU A 136 -6.06 2.65 2.62
CA LEU A 136 -6.12 2.70 1.17
C LEU A 136 -5.70 4.09 0.68
N ALA A 137 -4.62 4.16 -0.09
CA ALA A 137 -4.21 5.36 -0.79
C ALA A 137 -4.15 5.11 -2.29
N LEU A 138 -4.94 5.84 -3.06
CA LEU A 138 -4.95 5.78 -4.52
C LEU A 138 -4.74 7.19 -5.06
N ALA A 139 -3.65 7.38 -5.81
CA ALA A 139 -3.28 8.67 -6.35
C ALA A 139 -2.84 8.54 -7.80
N CYS A 140 -3.45 9.34 -8.67
CA CYS A 140 -3.04 9.49 -10.06
C CYS A 140 -2.69 10.94 -10.36
N HIS A 141 -1.44 11.18 -10.75
CA HIS A 141 -0.95 12.48 -11.18
C HIS A 141 -0.51 12.40 -12.64
N PRO A 142 -1.46 12.43 -13.60
CA PRO A 142 -1.13 12.21 -15.00
C PRO A 142 -0.16 13.28 -15.53
N HIS A 143 0.88 12.84 -16.23
CA HIS A 143 1.73 13.75 -17.01
C HIS A 143 0.99 14.23 -18.25
N GLN A 144 1.42 15.37 -18.83
CA GLN A 144 0.88 15.87 -20.10
C GLN A 144 1.11 14.86 -21.23
N ASP A 145 2.22 14.11 -21.18
CA ASP A 145 2.59 13.08 -22.16
C ASP A 145 2.10 11.67 -21.79
N ASP A 146 1.04 11.55 -20.98
CA ASP A 146 0.45 10.25 -20.64
C ASP A 146 -0.12 9.60 -21.93
N PRO A 147 0.47 8.49 -22.43
CA PRO A 147 -0.03 7.82 -23.64
C PRO A 147 -1.43 7.26 -23.42
N ASP A 148 -1.86 7.12 -22.16
CA ASP A 148 -3.18 6.65 -21.77
C ASP A 148 -4.16 7.81 -21.51
N SER A 149 -3.85 9.03 -21.95
CA SER A 149 -4.71 10.21 -21.77
C SER A 149 -6.11 10.04 -22.37
N ASP A 150 -6.21 9.30 -23.48
CA ASP A 150 -7.47 8.98 -24.16
C ASP A 150 -8.23 7.81 -23.52
N VAL A 151 -7.63 7.09 -22.57
CA VAL A 151 -8.30 5.95 -21.92
C VAL A 151 -9.39 6.50 -21.00
N PRO A 152 -10.67 6.18 -21.27
CA PRO A 152 -11.76 6.68 -20.45
C PRO A 152 -11.62 6.15 -19.01
N PRO A 153 -11.92 6.98 -17.99
CA PRO A 153 -11.97 6.50 -16.62
C PRO A 153 -12.99 5.35 -16.51
N PRO A 154 -12.78 4.38 -15.60
CA PRO A 154 -13.75 3.32 -15.43
C PRO A 154 -15.04 3.93 -14.85
N ALA A 155 -16.19 3.31 -15.14
CA ALA A 155 -17.51 3.82 -14.77
C ALA A 155 -17.62 4.22 -13.28
N SER A 156 -16.98 3.47 -12.37
CA SER A 156 -16.76 3.89 -10.98
C SER A 156 -15.71 3.02 -10.28
N TYR A 157 -14.75 3.62 -9.60
CA TYR A 157 -14.03 2.95 -8.50
C TYR A 157 -14.94 2.97 -7.28
N ASP A 158 -15.66 1.87 -7.03
CA ASP A 158 -16.42 1.72 -5.79
C ASP A 158 -15.84 0.57 -4.97
N LEU A 159 -15.75 0.79 -3.66
CA LEU A 159 -15.30 -0.18 -2.67
C LEU A 159 -16.33 -0.18 -1.54
N PRO A 160 -17.40 -0.99 -1.65
CA PRO A 160 -18.41 -1.03 -0.60
C PRO A 160 -17.78 -1.34 0.75
N ARG A 161 -18.26 -0.69 1.83
CA ARG A 161 -17.68 -0.85 3.17
C ARG A 161 -17.61 -2.30 3.63
N GLN A 162 -18.60 -3.10 3.25
CA GLN A 162 -18.62 -4.53 3.56
C GLN A 162 -17.41 -5.30 3.00
N ASN A 163 -16.83 -4.81 1.90
CA ASN A 163 -15.62 -5.39 1.31
C ASN A 163 -14.35 -4.94 2.05
N ALA A 164 -14.35 -3.78 2.72
CA ALA A 164 -13.22 -3.28 3.49
C ALA A 164 -13.66 -2.81 4.90
N PRO A 165 -14.10 -3.73 5.77
CA PRO A 165 -14.76 -3.37 7.03
C PRO A 165 -13.81 -2.65 8.01
N ARG A 166 -12.51 -2.93 7.94
CA ARG A 166 -11.48 -2.38 8.83
C ARG A 166 -10.86 -1.08 8.32
N LEU A 167 -11.32 -0.56 7.18
CA LEU A 167 -10.74 0.64 6.60
C LEU A 167 -10.96 1.83 7.52
N VAL A 168 -9.87 2.51 7.86
CA VAL A 168 -9.85 3.68 8.73
C VAL A 168 -9.15 4.87 8.08
N ASP A 169 -8.20 4.63 7.18
CA ASP A 169 -7.45 5.68 6.50
C ASP A 169 -7.70 5.60 4.99
N LEU A 170 -8.30 6.66 4.44
CA LEU A 170 -8.58 6.77 3.01
C LEU A 170 -7.92 8.02 2.44
N ASP A 171 -7.13 7.83 1.38
CA ASP A 171 -6.45 8.89 0.64
C ASP A 171 -6.71 8.75 -0.86
N LEU A 172 -7.40 9.72 -1.43
CA LEU A 172 -7.81 9.71 -2.83
C LEU A 172 -7.27 10.94 -3.53
N CYS A 173 -6.52 10.74 -4.63
CA CYS A 173 -6.03 11.83 -5.44
C CYS A 173 -6.23 11.61 -6.95
N GLY A 174 -6.84 12.59 -7.63
CA GLY A 174 -6.98 12.57 -9.09
C GLY A 174 -7.88 11.45 -9.63
N LEU A 175 -8.83 10.99 -8.81
CA LEU A 175 -9.73 9.88 -9.09
C LEU A 175 -11.20 10.32 -9.08
N HIS A 176 -12.03 9.53 -9.77
CA HIS A 176 -13.47 9.56 -9.62
C HIS A 176 -13.92 8.43 -8.70
N PHE A 177 -14.23 8.76 -7.45
CA PHE A 177 -14.92 7.87 -6.51
C PHE A 177 -16.36 8.37 -6.32
N PRO A 178 -17.38 7.50 -6.33
CA PRO A 178 -18.75 7.90 -6.06
C PRO A 178 -18.88 8.51 -4.67
N TRP A 179 -19.45 9.72 -4.55
CA TRP A 179 -19.68 10.37 -3.25
C TRP A 179 -20.71 9.65 -2.37
N ASP A 180 -21.47 8.74 -2.98
CA ASP A 180 -22.50 7.93 -2.33
C ASP A 180 -21.95 6.57 -1.85
N SER A 181 -20.65 6.33 -2.07
CA SER A 181 -20.00 5.10 -1.63
C SER A 181 -20.01 4.97 -0.10
N THR A 182 -20.28 3.76 0.38
CA THR A 182 -20.24 3.47 1.82
C THR A 182 -18.82 3.41 2.38
N VAL A 183 -17.79 3.40 1.51
CA VAL A 183 -16.36 3.37 1.89
C VAL A 183 -15.97 4.48 2.84
N TYR A 184 -16.65 5.62 2.76
CA TYR A 184 -16.34 6.81 3.56
C TYR A 184 -16.85 6.75 4.99
N SER A 185 -17.57 5.70 5.40
CA SER A 185 -18.06 5.58 6.77
C SER A 185 -16.93 5.22 7.74
N LEU A 186 -17.09 5.51 9.04
CA LEU A 186 -16.20 5.14 10.15
C LEU A 186 -14.70 5.34 9.89
N LEU A 187 -14.34 6.36 9.09
CA LEU A 187 -12.95 6.70 8.83
C LEU A 187 -12.36 7.48 10.02
N ARG A 188 -11.06 7.32 10.22
CA ARG A 188 -10.22 8.08 11.14
C ARG A 188 -9.44 9.18 10.42
N SER A 189 -8.97 8.89 9.21
CA SER A 189 -8.35 9.87 8.33
C SER A 189 -9.02 9.85 6.96
N PHE A 190 -9.43 11.02 6.49
CA PHE A 190 -9.90 11.20 5.11
C PHE A 190 -9.10 12.31 4.42
N ARG A 191 -8.39 11.93 3.35
CA ARG A 191 -7.64 12.85 2.51
C ARG A 191 -8.18 12.79 1.08
N LEU A 192 -8.50 13.96 0.54
CA LEU A 192 -8.98 14.12 -0.81
C LEU A 192 -8.20 15.23 -1.49
N SER A 193 -7.48 14.89 -2.55
CA SER A 193 -6.70 15.85 -3.33
C SER A 193 -7.13 15.83 -4.79
N CYS A 194 -7.31 17.00 -5.42
CA CYS A 194 -7.59 17.11 -6.84
C CYS A 194 -8.75 16.19 -7.31
N PRO A 195 -9.95 16.25 -6.70
CA PRO A 195 -11.03 15.32 -7.03
C PRO A 195 -11.48 15.50 -8.48
N ALA A 196 -11.81 14.42 -9.17
CA ALA A 196 -12.28 14.47 -10.56
C ALA A 196 -13.64 15.19 -10.70
N THR A 197 -14.48 15.09 -9.67
CA THR A 197 -15.76 15.79 -9.56
C THR A 197 -15.80 16.58 -8.25
N ARG A 198 -16.50 17.71 -8.24
CA ARG A 198 -16.69 18.49 -7.02
C ARG A 198 -17.58 17.72 -6.05
N ILE A 199 -17.14 17.55 -4.80
CA ILE A 199 -17.99 16.99 -3.75
C ILE A 199 -19.05 18.01 -3.33
N PRO A 200 -20.35 17.68 -3.42
CA PRO A 200 -21.39 18.55 -2.87
C PRO A 200 -21.27 18.64 -1.36
N ILE A 201 -21.48 19.83 -0.79
CA ILE A 201 -21.35 20.08 0.67
C ILE A 201 -22.24 19.12 1.48
N HIS A 202 -23.47 18.86 1.04
CA HIS A 202 -24.36 17.93 1.72
C HIS A 202 -23.79 16.50 1.78
N ARG A 203 -23.09 16.04 0.74
CA ARG A 203 -22.42 14.73 0.74
C ARG A 203 -21.23 14.71 1.68
N LEU A 204 -20.44 15.78 1.69
CA LEU A 204 -19.36 15.93 2.66
C LEU A 204 -19.90 15.84 4.09
N LEU A 205 -20.97 16.57 4.42
CA LEU A 205 -21.59 16.52 5.75
C LEU A 205 -22.08 15.11 6.13
N LEU A 206 -22.68 14.37 5.19
CA LEU A 206 -23.09 12.98 5.42
C LEU A 206 -21.90 12.06 5.69
N ILE A 207 -20.79 12.24 4.94
CA ILE A 207 -19.55 11.50 5.18
C ILE A 207 -19.00 11.79 6.57
N LEU A 208 -18.94 13.07 6.97
CA LEU A 208 -18.45 13.48 8.29
C LEU A 208 -19.34 12.93 9.41
N GLN A 209 -20.66 12.97 9.24
CA GLN A 209 -21.60 12.40 10.20
C GLN A 209 -21.45 10.88 10.33
N ALA A 210 -21.06 10.19 9.24
CA ALA A 210 -20.78 8.76 9.25
C ALA A 210 -19.40 8.40 9.87
N CYS A 211 -18.56 9.38 10.24
CA CYS A 211 -17.20 9.19 10.77
C CYS A 211 -17.06 9.76 12.20
N PRO A 212 -17.61 9.09 13.23
CA PRO A 212 -17.56 9.60 14.61
C PRO A 212 -16.14 9.69 15.20
N SER A 213 -15.20 8.91 14.66
CA SER A 213 -13.80 8.85 15.12
C SER A 213 -12.83 9.58 14.18
N LEU A 214 -13.32 10.51 13.35
CA LEU A 214 -12.48 11.24 12.41
C LEU A 214 -11.52 12.17 13.16
N GLU A 215 -10.22 11.95 12.98
CA GLU A 215 -9.15 12.75 13.59
C GLU A 215 -8.49 13.68 12.57
N SER A 216 -8.49 13.32 11.28
CA SER A 216 -7.84 14.08 10.23
C SER A 216 -8.73 14.19 8.99
N LEU A 217 -8.97 15.42 8.55
CA LEU A 217 -9.61 15.75 7.29
C LEU A 217 -8.70 16.67 6.50
N SER A 218 -8.31 16.27 5.29
CA SER A 218 -7.59 17.13 4.37
C SER A 218 -8.29 17.15 3.02
N MET A 219 -8.59 18.35 2.54
CA MET A 219 -9.18 18.57 1.23
C MET A 219 -8.34 19.60 0.50
N MET A 220 -7.68 19.17 -0.58
CA MET A 220 -6.88 20.04 -1.43
C MET A 220 -7.48 20.08 -2.83
N GLU A 221 -7.86 21.25 -3.28
CA GLU A 221 -8.14 21.48 -4.70
C GLU A 221 -6.81 21.67 -5.44
N ARG A 222 -6.78 21.41 -6.76
CA ARG A 222 -5.59 21.73 -7.55
C ARG A 222 -5.30 23.23 -7.35
N PRO A 223 -4.07 23.62 -6.92
CA PRO A 223 -3.71 25.01 -7.01
C PRO A 223 -3.86 25.44 -8.48
N TRP A 224 -4.43 26.62 -8.68
CA TRP A 224 -4.61 27.25 -9.99
C TRP A 224 -3.24 27.58 -10.61
N THR A 225 -2.41 26.59 -10.93
CA THR A 225 -1.19 26.80 -11.70
C THR A 225 -1.53 26.69 -13.17
N SER A 226 -1.89 27.86 -13.72
CA SER A 226 -1.89 28.27 -15.13
C SER A 226 -1.99 27.15 -16.17
N MET A 227 -3.15 27.06 -16.82
CA MET A 227 -3.17 26.81 -18.26
C MET A 227 -2.17 27.74 -18.94
N ARG A 228 -1.09 27.18 -19.48
CA ARG A 228 -0.36 27.71 -20.62
C ARG A 228 -0.09 26.53 -21.55
#